data_AF-A0A4Y2EAG1-F1
#
_entry.id   AF-A0A4Y2EAG1-F1
#
_cell.length_a   1.000
_cell.length_b   1.000
_cell.length_c   1.000
_cell.angle_alpha   90.00
_cell.angle_beta   90.00
_cell.angle_gamma   90.00
#
_symmetry.space_group_name_H-M   'P 1'
#
loop_
_entity.id
_entity.type
_entity.pdbx_description
1 polymer ?
#
loop_
_entity_poly.entity_id
_entity_poly.type
_entity_poly.pdbx_seq_one_letter_code
_entity_poly.pdbx_strand_id
1 'polypeptide(L)'
;MARKGCYPYDYFDSFAKFNGNVLPPKSAFFNSLSNEKVSDEDYEFAQRTWDIFNLRTLGDFHDLYVASDVLLLADVFENFRTLSLNYYKIDPSHVYTASGLAWQACLRMTGVKLELLSDIDMHLFIEKVIRAGVARISHRFASANNPHLSNYDLSSPNSYIMYWDANNLYGWAMPQHLPTHDFSWTEENVDYLNIPDDSDMGYILEVDLEYPPELHHRHNCYPLAPEKS
;
A
#
# COMPACT_ATOMS: atom_id res chain seq x y z
N MET A 1 3.21 -25.38 -12.89
CA MET A 1 2.52 -25.26 -11.58
C MET A 1 1.91 -23.87 -11.55
N ALA A 2 0.59 -23.72 -11.38
CA ALA A 2 -0.09 -22.42 -11.49
C ALA A 2 -0.83 -22.01 -10.21
N ARG A 3 -0.71 -22.81 -9.14
CA ARG A 3 -1.41 -22.61 -7.88
C ARG A 3 -0.49 -23.02 -6.73
N LYS A 4 -0.47 -22.20 -5.68
CA LYS A 4 0.17 -22.51 -4.40
C LYS A 4 -0.61 -23.62 -3.69
N GLY A 5 0.09 -24.62 -3.15
CA GLY A 5 -0.55 -25.68 -2.36
C GLY A 5 -0.99 -25.20 -0.96
N CYS A 6 -1.78 -26.03 -0.26
CA CYS A 6 -1.98 -25.86 1.18
C CYS A 6 -0.94 -26.69 1.96
N TYR A 7 -0.59 -26.26 3.16
CA TYR A 7 0.46 -26.89 3.97
C TYR A 7 0.07 -26.92 5.46
N PRO A 8 0.26 -28.05 6.17
CA PRO A 8 -0.13 -28.16 7.57
C PRO A 8 1.02 -27.70 8.48
N TYR A 9 1.23 -26.39 8.58
CA TYR A 9 2.39 -25.81 9.29
C TYR A 9 2.52 -26.30 10.73
N ASP A 10 1.42 -26.25 11.49
CA ASP A 10 1.41 -26.63 12.92
C ASP A 10 1.55 -28.15 13.12
N TYR A 11 1.33 -28.95 12.06
CA TYR A 11 1.52 -30.39 12.13
C TYR A 11 3.00 -30.75 12.18
N PHE A 12 3.89 -30.04 11.50
CA PHE A 12 5.32 -30.36 11.44
C PHE A 12 6.10 -29.79 12.64
N ASP A 13 5.91 -30.41 13.81
CA ASP A 13 6.62 -30.07 15.06
C ASP A 13 7.93 -30.85 15.27
N SER A 14 8.24 -31.81 14.41
CA SER A 14 9.38 -32.69 14.55
C SER A 14 9.80 -33.33 13.23
N PHE A 15 11.10 -33.57 13.06
CA PHE A 15 11.65 -34.20 11.86
C PHE A 15 11.11 -35.63 11.62
N ALA A 16 10.68 -36.32 12.67
CA ALA A 16 10.11 -37.66 12.56
C ALA A 16 8.83 -37.69 11.70
N LYS A 17 8.05 -36.60 11.70
CA LYS A 17 6.78 -36.52 10.96
C LYS A 17 6.96 -36.52 9.44
N PHE A 18 8.13 -36.11 8.93
CA PHE A 18 8.42 -36.22 7.49
C PHE A 18 8.47 -37.67 7.01
N ASN A 19 8.77 -38.63 7.88
CA ASN A 19 8.72 -40.06 7.55
C ASN A 19 7.30 -40.63 7.57
N GLY A 20 6.26 -39.82 7.81
CA GLY A 20 4.88 -40.27 7.77
C GLY A 20 4.45 -40.60 6.34
N ASN A 21 3.76 -41.73 6.16
CA ASN A 21 3.41 -42.26 4.82
C ASN A 21 1.96 -41.94 4.40
N VAL A 22 1.29 -41.05 5.13
CA VAL A 22 -0.12 -40.71 4.92
C VAL A 22 -0.29 -39.21 5.05
N LEU A 23 -1.06 -38.61 4.15
CA LEU A 23 -1.44 -37.21 4.23
C LEU A 23 -2.23 -36.95 5.52
N PRO A 24 -1.89 -35.93 6.33
CA PRO A 24 -2.60 -35.60 7.56
C PRO A 24 -4.08 -35.31 7.29
N PRO A 25 -4.97 -35.53 8.27
CA PRO A 25 -6.37 -35.18 8.13
C PRO A 25 -6.55 -33.68 7.91
N LYS A 26 -7.64 -33.27 7.26
CA LYS A 26 -7.99 -31.87 7.01
C LYS A 26 -7.89 -30.96 8.24
N SER A 27 -8.24 -31.48 9.42
CA SER A 27 -8.14 -30.76 10.70
C SER A 27 -6.71 -30.33 11.06
N ALA A 28 -5.69 -31.03 10.56
CA ALA A 28 -4.27 -30.72 10.79
C ALA A 28 -3.76 -29.57 9.90
N PHE A 29 -4.53 -29.13 8.91
CA PHE A 29 -4.22 -27.98 8.05
C PHE A 29 -4.81 -26.67 8.58
N PHE A 30 -5.14 -26.62 9.87
CA PHE A 30 -5.55 -25.38 10.51
C PHE A 30 -4.38 -24.38 10.54
N ASN A 31 -4.65 -23.13 10.20
CA ASN A 31 -3.65 -22.07 10.24
C ASN A 31 -3.83 -21.23 11.51
N SER A 32 -2.94 -21.43 12.50
CA SER A 32 -2.96 -20.67 13.75
C SER A 32 -2.68 -19.17 13.57
N LEU A 33 -1.99 -18.75 12.50
CA LEU A 33 -1.68 -17.34 12.24
C LEU A 33 -2.89 -16.55 11.73
N SER A 34 -3.71 -17.15 10.85
CA SER A 34 -4.95 -16.53 10.36
C SER A 34 -6.20 -16.95 11.13
N ASN A 35 -6.08 -17.95 12.02
CA ASN A 35 -7.18 -18.57 12.76
C ASN A 35 -8.27 -19.15 11.84
N GLU A 36 -7.85 -19.73 10.71
CA GLU A 36 -8.73 -20.24 9.66
C GLU A 36 -8.50 -21.74 9.40
N LYS A 37 -9.58 -22.41 8.98
CA LYS A 37 -9.53 -23.79 8.49
C LYS A 37 -9.23 -23.78 7.00
N VAL A 38 -8.49 -24.78 6.52
CA VAL A 38 -8.32 -25.01 5.08
C VAL A 38 -9.69 -25.23 4.40
N SER A 39 -9.87 -24.69 3.21
CA SER A 39 -11.06 -24.93 2.39
C SER A 39 -11.15 -26.40 1.96
N ASP A 40 -12.35 -26.88 1.60
CA ASP A 40 -12.49 -28.23 1.02
C ASP A 40 -11.70 -28.34 -0.29
N GLU A 41 -11.78 -27.32 -1.15
CA GLU A 41 -11.08 -27.29 -2.45
C GLU A 41 -9.55 -27.35 -2.32
N ASP A 42 -8.98 -26.65 -1.34
CA ASP A 42 -7.53 -26.66 -1.09
C ASP A 42 -7.08 -28.03 -0.57
N TYR A 43 -7.86 -28.67 0.30
CA TYR A 43 -7.53 -29.99 0.83
C TYR A 43 -7.66 -31.08 -0.25
N GLU A 44 -8.71 -31.04 -1.07
CA GLU A 44 -8.86 -31.91 -2.24
C GLU A 44 -7.70 -31.72 -3.23
N PHE A 45 -7.19 -30.49 -3.38
CA PHE A 45 -6.01 -30.22 -4.19
C PHE A 45 -4.74 -30.86 -3.60
N ALA A 46 -4.55 -30.84 -2.28
CA ALA A 46 -3.44 -31.55 -1.64
C ALA A 46 -3.55 -33.08 -1.80
N GLN A 47 -4.75 -33.65 -1.68
CA GLN A 47 -4.98 -35.08 -1.93
C GLN A 47 -4.65 -35.45 -3.38
N ARG A 48 -5.15 -34.69 -4.36
CA ARG A 48 -4.80 -34.90 -5.77
C ARG A 48 -3.30 -34.78 -6.03
N THR A 49 -2.63 -33.83 -5.38
CA THR A 49 -1.18 -33.65 -5.52
C THR A 49 -0.44 -34.86 -4.96
N TRP A 50 -0.85 -35.36 -3.79
CA TRP A 50 -0.30 -36.57 -3.19
C TRP A 50 -0.39 -37.78 -4.13
N ASP A 51 -1.56 -37.97 -4.73
CA ASP A 51 -1.84 -39.11 -5.62
C ASP A 51 -1.13 -38.97 -6.98
N ILE A 52 -1.19 -37.80 -7.63
CA ILE A 52 -0.64 -37.57 -8.97
C ILE A 52 0.89 -37.72 -8.96
N PHE A 53 1.55 -37.18 -7.94
CA PHE A 53 3.01 -37.27 -7.82
C PHE A 53 3.47 -38.56 -7.12
N ASN A 54 2.53 -39.44 -6.74
CA ASN A 54 2.79 -40.71 -6.07
C ASN A 54 3.73 -40.54 -4.85
N LEU A 55 3.41 -39.54 -4.03
CA LEU A 55 4.22 -39.17 -2.87
C LEU A 55 4.15 -40.30 -1.83
N ARG A 56 5.31 -40.67 -1.29
CA ARG A 56 5.43 -41.81 -0.35
C ARG A 56 5.52 -41.35 1.07
N THR A 57 6.13 -40.20 1.28
CA THR A 57 6.39 -39.63 2.60
C THR A 57 5.94 -38.18 2.66
N LEU A 58 5.71 -37.69 3.88
CA LEU A 58 5.46 -36.28 4.13
C LEU A 58 6.68 -35.39 3.84
N GLY A 59 7.89 -35.99 3.82
CA GLY A 59 9.10 -35.41 3.24
C GLY A 59 8.91 -35.06 1.77
N ASP A 60 8.48 -36.02 0.96
CA ASP A 60 8.25 -35.79 -0.48
C ASP A 60 7.22 -34.68 -0.71
N PHE A 61 6.16 -34.63 0.12
CA PHE A 61 5.15 -33.58 0.08
C PHE A 61 5.70 -32.21 0.46
N HIS A 62 6.54 -32.14 1.50
CA HIS A 62 7.23 -30.91 1.88
C HIS A 62 8.16 -30.40 0.78
N ASP A 63 9.01 -31.27 0.24
CA ASP A 63 9.97 -30.89 -0.79
C ASP A 63 9.25 -30.39 -2.05
N LEU A 64 8.16 -31.08 -2.45
CA LEU A 64 7.33 -30.62 -3.56
C LEU A 64 6.67 -29.27 -3.25
N TYR A 65 6.13 -29.08 -2.05
CA TYR A 65 5.53 -27.83 -1.63
C TYR A 65 6.53 -26.66 -1.68
N VAL A 66 7.71 -26.83 -1.07
CA VAL A 66 8.76 -25.80 -1.04
C VAL A 66 9.30 -25.53 -2.44
N ALA A 67 9.54 -26.57 -3.24
CA ALA A 67 9.95 -26.39 -4.63
C ALA A 67 8.91 -25.61 -5.43
N SER A 68 7.62 -25.88 -5.22
CA SER A 68 6.52 -25.14 -5.86
C SER A 68 6.56 -23.66 -5.48
N ASP A 69 6.67 -23.36 -4.19
CA ASP A 69 6.71 -21.98 -3.67
C ASP A 69 7.92 -21.21 -4.23
N VAL A 70 9.11 -21.82 -4.24
CA VAL A 70 10.34 -21.21 -4.75
C VAL A 70 10.26 -20.99 -6.26
N LEU A 71 9.80 -21.99 -7.03
CA LEU A 71 9.70 -21.87 -8.48
C LEU A 71 8.66 -20.84 -8.92
N LEU A 72 7.51 -20.76 -8.22
CA LEU A 72 6.50 -19.73 -8.48
C LEU A 72 7.05 -18.32 -8.20
N LEU A 73 7.76 -18.14 -7.09
CA LEU A 73 8.38 -16.86 -6.78
C LEU A 73 9.46 -16.49 -7.81
N ALA A 74 10.30 -17.45 -8.20
CA ALA A 74 11.33 -17.23 -9.20
C ALA A 74 10.73 -16.82 -10.56
N ASP A 75 9.67 -17.49 -11.01
CA ASP A 75 9.00 -17.17 -12.28
C ASP A 75 8.43 -15.73 -12.28
N VAL A 76 7.72 -15.36 -11.21
CA VAL A 76 7.19 -13.99 -11.05
C VAL A 76 8.33 -12.96 -10.98
N PHE A 77 9.41 -13.27 -10.25
CA PHE A 77 10.51 -12.34 -10.07
C PHE A 77 11.35 -12.16 -11.34
N GLU A 78 11.61 -13.22 -12.11
CA GLU A 78 12.31 -13.14 -13.40
C GLU A 78 11.52 -12.32 -14.42
N ASN A 79 10.19 -12.48 -14.44
CA ASN A 79 9.32 -11.61 -15.25
C ASN A 79 9.38 -10.15 -14.78
N PHE A 80 9.28 -9.89 -13.47
CA PHE A 80 9.40 -8.56 -12.89
C PHE A 80 10.76 -7.90 -13.21
N ARG A 81 11.85 -8.68 -13.16
CA ARG A 81 13.21 -8.26 -13.52
C ARG A 81 13.31 -7.90 -14.99
N THR A 82 12.76 -8.75 -15.86
CA THR A 82 12.71 -8.50 -17.31
C THR A 82 11.95 -7.21 -17.62
N LEU A 83 10.78 -7.01 -17.03
CA LEU A 83 9.99 -5.78 -17.19
C LEU A 83 10.74 -4.54 -16.68
N SER A 84 11.32 -4.62 -15.49
CA SER A 84 12.06 -3.50 -14.88
C SER A 84 13.29 -3.10 -15.70
N LEU A 85 14.03 -4.07 -16.21
CA LEU A 85 15.15 -3.82 -17.12
C LEU A 85 14.66 -3.23 -18.46
N ASN A 86 13.53 -3.68 -18.98
CA ASN A 86 12.99 -3.18 -20.24
C ASN A 86 12.51 -1.73 -20.13
N TYR A 87 11.70 -1.41 -19.13
CA TYR A 87 11.09 -0.09 -18.96
C TYR A 87 12.02 0.92 -18.27
N TYR A 88 12.63 0.51 -17.15
CA TYR A 88 13.37 1.43 -16.28
C TYR A 88 14.88 1.34 -16.46
N LYS A 89 15.39 0.31 -17.14
CA LYS A 89 16.85 0.03 -17.27
C LYS A 89 17.53 -0.12 -15.90
N ILE A 90 16.78 -0.61 -14.91
CA ILE A 90 17.24 -0.87 -13.55
C ILE A 90 16.94 -2.34 -13.25
N ASP A 91 17.93 -3.05 -12.71
CA ASP A 91 17.74 -4.41 -12.23
C ASP A 91 17.19 -4.38 -10.79
N PRO A 92 15.97 -4.87 -10.54
CA PRO A 92 15.40 -4.89 -9.19
C PRO A 92 16.20 -5.73 -8.20
N SER A 93 17.06 -6.65 -8.65
CA SER A 93 17.96 -7.41 -7.76
C SER A 93 19.06 -6.54 -7.11
N HIS A 94 19.30 -5.34 -7.63
CA HIS A 94 20.23 -4.36 -7.06
C HIS A 94 19.55 -3.32 -6.17
N VAL A 95 18.27 -3.51 -5.85
CA VAL A 95 17.50 -2.58 -5.03
C VAL A 95 16.82 -3.33 -3.89
N TYR A 96 16.88 -2.79 -2.68
CA TYR A 96 16.37 -3.48 -1.49
C TYR A 96 14.84 -3.56 -1.43
N THR A 97 14.14 -2.58 -2.01
CA THR A 97 12.68 -2.46 -1.89
C THR A 97 12.05 -1.97 -3.20
N ALA A 98 10.76 -2.28 -3.39
CA ALA A 98 9.98 -1.77 -4.51
C ALA A 98 9.90 -0.22 -4.51
N SER A 99 9.82 0.41 -3.34
CA SER A 99 9.87 1.87 -3.21
C SER A 99 11.21 2.45 -3.66
N GLY A 100 12.32 1.78 -3.33
CA GLY A 100 13.64 2.16 -3.82
C GLY A 100 13.76 2.04 -5.34
N LEU A 101 13.17 0.98 -5.93
CA LEU A 101 13.14 0.80 -7.38
C LEU A 101 12.32 1.91 -8.04
N ALA A 102 11.13 2.22 -7.51
CA ALA A 102 10.27 3.28 -8.02
C ALA A 102 10.97 4.66 -7.94
N TRP A 103 11.69 4.93 -6.85
CA TRP A 103 12.48 6.14 -6.68
C TRP A 103 13.59 6.26 -7.73
N GLN A 104 14.42 5.23 -7.88
CA GLN A 104 15.50 5.24 -8.87
C GLN A 104 14.95 5.34 -10.30
N ALA A 105 13.84 4.64 -10.59
CA ALA A 105 13.17 4.71 -11.88
C ALA A 105 12.67 6.13 -12.15
N CYS A 106 12.03 6.78 -11.16
CA CYS A 106 11.58 8.16 -11.26
C CYS A 106 12.74 9.10 -11.62
N LEU A 107 13.82 9.10 -10.84
CA LEU A 107 15.00 9.95 -11.09
C LEU A 107 15.60 9.71 -12.48
N ARG A 108 15.69 8.45 -12.90
CA ARG A 108 16.27 8.09 -14.20
C ARG A 108 15.38 8.51 -15.37
N MET A 109 14.07 8.34 -15.24
CA MET A 109 13.10 8.65 -16.30
C MET A 109 12.91 10.15 -16.48
N THR A 110 12.89 10.91 -15.40
CA THR A 110 12.72 12.37 -15.44
C THR A 110 14.03 13.10 -15.67
N GLY A 111 15.17 12.52 -15.27
CA GLY A 111 16.47 13.19 -15.28
C GLY A 111 16.57 14.33 -14.27
N VAL A 112 15.61 14.46 -13.36
CA VAL A 112 15.59 15.51 -12.33
C VAL A 112 16.80 15.35 -11.41
N LYS A 113 17.38 16.50 -11.02
CA LYS A 113 18.40 16.56 -9.98
C LYS A 113 17.78 17.24 -8.78
N LEU A 114 17.68 16.49 -7.69
CA LEU A 114 17.16 17.02 -6.44
C LEU A 114 18.33 17.49 -5.59
N GLU A 115 18.26 18.72 -5.11
CA GLU A 115 19.21 19.24 -4.15
C GLU A 115 19.04 18.55 -2.80
N LEU A 116 20.17 18.26 -2.15
CA LEU A 116 20.18 17.77 -0.78
C LEU A 116 20.12 18.96 0.17
N LEU A 117 19.12 18.98 1.06
CA LEU A 117 19.08 19.93 2.18
C LEU A 117 20.26 19.66 3.12
N SER A 118 21.27 20.53 3.09
CA SER A 118 22.46 20.44 3.95
C SER A 118 22.32 21.23 5.25
N ASP A 119 21.42 22.19 5.30
CA ASP A 119 21.09 22.94 6.51
C ASP A 119 20.12 22.12 7.38
N ILE A 120 20.54 21.87 8.62
CA ILE A 120 19.75 21.11 9.60
C ILE A 120 18.47 21.85 9.98
N ASP A 121 18.50 23.17 10.06
CA ASP A 121 17.33 23.97 10.45
C ASP A 121 16.28 23.95 9.33
N MET A 122 16.72 24.01 8.06
CA MET A 122 15.81 23.82 6.92
C MET A 122 15.22 22.40 6.92
N HIS A 123 16.04 21.38 7.18
CA HIS A 123 15.58 20.01 7.22
C HIS A 123 14.50 19.80 8.28
N LEU A 124 14.75 20.26 9.51
CA LEU A 124 13.79 20.19 10.62
C LEU A 124 12.51 20.99 10.33
N PHE A 125 12.64 22.13 9.67
CA PHE A 125 11.49 22.93 9.24
C PHE A 125 10.62 22.15 8.22
N ILE A 126 11.24 21.56 7.20
CA ILE A 126 10.54 20.74 6.21
C ILE A 126 9.86 19.53 6.86
N GLU A 127 10.55 18.82 7.76
CA GLU A 127 9.95 17.70 8.50
C GLU A 127 8.74 18.13 9.34
N LYS A 128 8.79 19.32 9.95
CA LYS A 128 7.68 19.88 10.73
C LYS A 128 6.47 20.23 9.86
N VAL A 129 6.64 20.59 8.59
CA VAL A 129 5.52 20.95 7.69
C VAL A 129 4.95 19.76 6.90
N ILE A 130 5.65 18.63 6.80
CA ILE A 130 5.12 17.43 6.14
C ILE A 130 3.83 16.95 6.82
N ARG A 131 2.78 16.73 6.02
CA ARG A 131 1.49 16.19 6.45
C ARG A 131 1.15 14.95 5.63
N ALA A 132 0.54 13.97 6.28
CA ALA A 132 -0.03 12.81 5.60
C ALA A 132 -1.41 13.14 5.01
N GLY A 133 -2.03 12.17 4.34
CA GLY A 133 -3.37 12.31 3.79
C GLY A 133 -4.40 12.69 4.87
N VAL A 134 -5.37 13.53 4.49
CA VAL A 134 -6.43 13.96 5.40
C VAL A 134 -7.41 12.82 5.63
N ALA A 135 -7.52 12.35 6.87
CA ALA A 135 -8.48 11.34 7.29
C ALA A 135 -9.49 11.94 8.27
N ARG A 136 -10.78 11.81 7.96
CA ARG A 136 -11.84 12.45 8.75
C ARG A 136 -13.16 11.68 8.72
N ILE A 137 -13.84 11.71 9.86
CA ILE A 137 -15.23 11.25 10.01
C ILE A 137 -16.12 12.46 10.32
N SER A 138 -16.90 12.92 9.34
CA SER A 138 -17.84 14.05 9.53
C SER A 138 -19.16 13.62 10.17
N HIS A 139 -19.58 12.38 9.94
CA HIS A 139 -20.74 11.74 10.57
C HIS A 139 -20.37 10.33 11.00
N ARG A 140 -20.63 9.98 12.27
CA ARG A 140 -20.22 8.69 12.86
C ARG A 140 -20.90 7.48 12.21
N PHE A 141 -22.12 7.67 11.71
CA PHE A 141 -22.89 6.63 11.06
C PHE A 141 -23.83 7.26 10.04
N ALA A 142 -23.91 6.66 8.85
CA ALA A 142 -24.88 6.99 7.83
C ALA A 142 -25.37 5.69 7.20
N SER A 143 -26.68 5.60 6.97
CA SER A 143 -27.31 4.49 6.25
C SER A 143 -28.24 5.07 5.20
N ALA A 144 -28.16 4.53 3.98
CA ALA A 144 -29.05 4.90 2.90
C ALA A 144 -30.32 4.05 2.94
N ASN A 145 -31.49 4.67 2.77
CA ASN A 145 -32.75 3.97 2.53
C ASN A 145 -32.87 3.71 1.03
N ASN A 146 -32.17 2.67 0.57
CA ASN A 146 -32.07 2.33 -0.84
C ASN A 146 -32.97 1.13 -1.16
N PRO A 147 -33.91 1.22 -2.13
CA PRO A 147 -34.80 0.13 -2.53
C PRO A 147 -34.12 -1.19 -2.93
N HIS A 148 -32.82 -1.14 -3.26
CA HIS A 148 -32.03 -2.31 -3.64
C HIS A 148 -31.42 -3.05 -2.44
N LEU A 149 -31.57 -2.56 -1.22
CA LEU A 149 -31.02 -3.18 -0.02
C LEU A 149 -32.11 -3.98 0.73
N SER A 150 -31.69 -5.05 1.42
CA SER A 150 -32.60 -5.94 2.16
C SER A 150 -33.29 -5.30 3.36
N ASN A 151 -32.77 -4.17 3.84
CA ASN A 151 -33.28 -3.40 4.97
C ASN A 151 -34.06 -2.14 4.55
N TYR A 152 -34.54 -2.07 3.30
CA TYR A 152 -35.32 -0.94 2.78
C TYR A 152 -36.64 -0.75 3.54
N ASP A 153 -36.95 0.50 3.88
CA ASP A 153 -38.19 0.91 4.54
C ASP A 153 -39.06 1.75 3.59
N LEU A 154 -40.24 1.22 3.25
CA LEU A 154 -41.24 1.87 2.40
C LEU A 154 -41.83 3.15 3.00
N SER A 155 -41.73 3.34 4.33
CA SER A 155 -42.29 4.50 5.02
C SER A 155 -41.35 5.71 5.04
N SER A 156 -40.08 5.49 4.72
CA SER A 156 -39.02 6.51 4.72
C SER A 156 -38.69 6.96 3.29
N PRO A 157 -38.24 8.22 3.07
CA PRO A 157 -37.82 8.67 1.75
C PRO A 157 -36.58 7.90 1.26
N ASN A 158 -36.45 7.75 -0.05
CA ASN A 158 -35.28 7.11 -0.65
C ASN A 158 -34.01 7.95 -0.41
N SER A 159 -32.91 7.29 -0.06
CA SER A 159 -31.60 7.94 0.04
C SER A 159 -30.48 7.02 -0.42
N TYR A 160 -29.38 7.62 -0.86
CA TYR A 160 -28.23 6.93 -1.45
C TYR A 160 -26.93 7.49 -0.85
N ILE A 161 -25.91 6.65 -0.77
CA ILE A 161 -24.54 7.05 -0.40
C ILE A 161 -23.69 6.85 -1.65
N MET A 162 -22.95 7.90 -2.02
CA MET A 162 -22.04 7.88 -3.16
C MET A 162 -20.59 7.72 -2.67
N TYR A 163 -19.83 6.85 -3.34
CA TYR A 163 -18.39 6.70 -3.11
C TYR A 163 -17.63 7.42 -4.22
N TRP A 164 -16.73 8.32 -3.83
CA TRP A 164 -15.83 9.02 -4.74
C TRP A 164 -14.39 8.70 -4.35
N ASP A 165 -13.60 8.28 -5.35
CA ASP A 165 -12.20 7.95 -5.19
C ASP A 165 -11.39 8.61 -6.31
N ALA A 166 -10.30 9.27 -5.94
CA ALA A 166 -9.42 9.91 -6.90
C ALA A 166 -8.40 8.88 -7.40
N ASN A 167 -8.52 8.49 -8.68
CA ASN A 167 -7.58 7.58 -9.32
C ASN A 167 -6.17 8.18 -9.32
N ASN A 168 -5.23 7.53 -8.64
CA ASN A 168 -3.81 7.91 -8.59
C ASN A 168 -3.57 9.36 -8.13
N LEU A 169 -4.19 9.77 -7.01
CA LEU A 169 -4.09 11.14 -6.47
C LEU A 169 -2.65 11.67 -6.38
N TYR A 170 -1.73 10.92 -5.75
CA TYR A 170 -0.33 11.34 -5.65
C TYR A 170 0.38 11.35 -7.00
N GLY A 171 0.07 10.42 -7.90
CA GLY A 171 0.62 10.44 -9.25
C GLY A 171 0.12 11.59 -10.11
N TRP A 172 -1.04 12.20 -9.78
CA TRP A 172 -1.47 13.47 -10.36
C TRP A 172 -0.78 14.68 -9.71
N ALA A 173 -0.45 14.61 -8.41
CA ALA A 173 0.26 15.66 -7.69
C ALA A 173 1.77 15.74 -8.02
N MET A 174 2.43 14.60 -8.20
CA MET A 174 3.87 14.51 -8.54
C MET A 174 4.29 15.18 -9.88
N PRO A 175 3.45 15.31 -10.92
CA PRO A 175 3.78 16.07 -12.13
C PRO A 175 3.43 17.56 -12.05
N GLN A 176 2.90 18.05 -10.92
CA GLN A 176 2.69 19.50 -10.72
C GLN A 176 4.03 20.22 -10.51
N HIS A 177 4.01 21.55 -10.45
CA HIS A 177 5.20 22.34 -10.16
C HIS A 177 5.63 22.11 -8.70
N LEU A 178 6.80 21.48 -8.51
CA LEU A 178 7.30 21.06 -7.19
C LEU A 178 8.73 21.58 -6.97
N PRO A 179 9.09 21.91 -5.72
CA PRO A 179 10.43 22.39 -5.40
C PRO A 179 11.46 21.26 -5.59
N THR A 180 12.59 21.58 -6.23
CA THR A 180 13.64 20.59 -6.53
C THR A 180 15.04 21.04 -6.14
N HIS A 181 15.32 22.35 -6.12
CA HIS A 181 16.62 22.95 -5.84
C HIS A 181 16.51 24.45 -5.51
N ASP A 182 17.65 25.08 -5.24
CA ASP A 182 17.89 26.47 -4.83
C ASP A 182 17.20 26.84 -3.52
N PHE A 183 17.24 25.90 -2.56
CA PHE A 183 16.66 26.11 -1.24
C PHE A 183 17.43 27.20 -0.46
N SER A 184 16.72 28.25 -0.05
CA SER A 184 17.30 29.35 0.72
C SER A 184 16.29 29.95 1.69
N TRP A 185 16.80 30.49 2.80
CA TRP A 185 15.99 31.31 3.71
C TRP A 185 15.79 32.69 3.11
N THR A 186 14.59 33.24 3.24
CA THR A 186 14.27 34.60 2.80
C THR A 186 13.41 35.31 3.85
N GLU A 187 13.67 36.60 4.04
CA GLU A 187 12.86 37.52 4.84
C GLU A 187 12.14 38.55 3.95
N GLU A 188 12.11 38.32 2.64
CA GLU A 188 11.51 39.25 1.69
C GLU A 188 10.00 39.41 1.96
N ASN A 189 9.50 40.64 1.81
CA ASN A 189 8.09 40.93 1.95
C ASN A 189 7.43 40.86 0.57
N VAL A 190 7.14 39.63 0.12
CA VAL A 190 6.44 39.34 -1.13
C VAL A 190 4.95 39.19 -0.85
N ASP A 191 4.10 39.60 -1.79
CA ASP A 191 2.67 39.31 -1.72
C ASP A 191 2.41 37.84 -2.06
N TYR A 192 2.62 36.98 -1.06
CA TYR A 192 2.54 35.52 -1.18
C TYR A 192 1.18 35.00 -1.65
N LEU A 193 0.11 35.80 -1.49
CA LEU A 193 -1.25 35.39 -1.88
C LEU A 193 -1.51 35.50 -3.38
N ASN A 194 -0.65 36.22 -4.12
CA ASN A 194 -0.82 36.49 -5.54
C ASN A 194 0.26 35.82 -6.41
N ILE A 195 0.97 34.83 -5.86
CA ILE A 195 1.96 34.04 -6.58
C ILE A 195 1.25 32.91 -7.35
N PRO A 196 1.50 32.75 -8.66
CA PRO A 196 0.94 31.64 -9.44
C PRO A 196 1.41 30.27 -8.95
N ASP A 197 0.54 29.26 -9.02
CA ASP A 197 0.88 27.87 -8.65
C ASP A 197 2.00 27.26 -9.52
N ASP A 198 2.20 27.78 -10.74
CA ASP A 198 3.23 27.39 -11.71
C ASP A 198 4.45 28.34 -11.73
N SER A 199 4.60 29.18 -10.70
CA SER A 199 5.76 30.06 -10.53
C SER A 199 7.07 29.27 -10.45
N ASP A 200 8.12 29.79 -11.11
CA ASP A 200 9.50 29.27 -11.03
C ASP A 200 10.03 29.22 -9.58
N MET A 201 9.56 30.14 -8.73
CA MET A 201 9.91 30.22 -7.32
C MET A 201 8.71 29.84 -6.45
N GLY A 202 8.91 28.84 -5.58
CA GLY A 202 7.93 28.40 -4.57
C GLY A 202 8.34 28.85 -3.16
N TYR A 203 7.35 28.90 -2.25
CA TYR A 203 7.55 29.36 -0.88
C TYR A 203 6.93 28.39 0.12
N ILE A 204 7.63 28.16 1.24
CA ILE A 204 7.12 27.42 2.40
C ILE A 204 7.18 28.39 3.57
N LEU A 205 6.04 28.69 4.16
CA LEU A 205 5.89 29.79 5.11
C LEU A 205 5.57 29.28 6.51
N GLU A 206 6.23 29.85 7.53
CA GLU A 206 5.76 29.79 8.92
C GLU A 206 5.02 31.09 9.20
N VAL A 207 3.73 30.99 9.56
CA VAL A 207 2.85 32.15 9.71
C VAL A 207 1.96 32.01 10.92
N ASP A 208 1.61 33.15 11.52
CA ASP A 208 0.50 33.25 12.46
C ASP A 208 -0.80 33.42 11.67
N LEU A 209 -1.80 32.57 11.95
CA LEU A 209 -3.11 32.61 11.30
C LEU A 209 -4.18 33.10 12.27
N GLU A 210 -4.91 34.14 11.89
CA GLU A 210 -6.17 34.49 12.54
C GLU A 210 -7.31 33.71 11.86
N TYR A 211 -8.07 32.94 12.66
CA TYR A 211 -9.16 32.11 12.14
C TYR A 211 -10.52 32.66 12.60
N PRO A 212 -11.28 33.34 11.71
CA PRO A 212 -12.49 34.07 12.09
C PRO A 212 -13.55 33.19 12.76
N PRO A 213 -14.13 33.59 13.92
CA PRO A 213 -15.11 32.81 14.67
C PRO A 213 -16.32 32.33 13.86
N GLU A 214 -16.78 33.14 12.92
CA GLU A 214 -17.92 32.82 12.05
C GLU A 214 -17.69 31.62 11.13
N LEU A 215 -16.42 31.26 10.87
CA LEU A 215 -16.05 30.11 10.03
C LEU A 215 -15.94 28.80 10.80
N HIS A 216 -15.86 28.86 12.14
CA HIS A 216 -15.56 27.70 12.99
C HIS A 216 -16.58 26.58 12.81
N HIS A 217 -17.88 26.92 12.82
CA HIS A 217 -18.93 25.92 12.65
C HIS A 217 -18.91 25.30 11.24
N ARG A 218 -18.71 26.12 10.21
CA ARG A 218 -18.72 25.68 8.81
C ARG A 218 -17.54 24.76 8.49
N HIS A 219 -16.36 25.07 9.04
CA HIS A 219 -15.13 24.32 8.81
C HIS A 219 -14.86 23.28 9.90
N ASN A 220 -15.78 23.07 10.84
CA ASN A 220 -15.63 22.05 11.88
C ASN A 220 -15.43 20.66 11.25
N CYS A 221 -16.08 20.41 10.11
CA CYS A 221 -15.96 19.20 9.31
C CYS A 221 -14.76 19.20 8.35
N TYR A 222 -13.94 20.25 8.26
CA TYR A 222 -12.71 20.29 7.46
C TYR A 222 -11.90 21.55 7.83
N PRO A 223 -11.17 21.55 8.96
CA PRO A 223 -10.40 22.69 9.41
C PRO A 223 -9.22 22.88 8.46
N LEU A 224 -9.00 24.13 8.09
CA LEU A 224 -7.86 24.53 7.29
C LEU A 224 -6.63 24.65 8.20
N ALA A 225 -5.44 24.38 7.65
CA ALA A 225 -4.16 24.40 8.38
C ALA A 225 -4.14 23.54 9.67
N PRO A 226 -4.41 22.21 9.59
CA PRO A 226 -4.34 21.35 10.76
C PRO A 226 -2.90 21.22 11.29
N GLU A 227 -2.73 21.46 12.58
CA GLU A 227 -1.47 21.21 13.29
C GLU A 227 -1.34 19.74 13.70
N LYS A 228 -0.10 19.26 13.78
CA LYS A 228 0.22 17.92 14.27
C LYS A 228 0.07 17.95 15.79
N SER A 229 -0.87 17.17 16.31
CA SER A 229 -1.07 16.96 17.75
C SER A 229 0.01 16.12 18.41
#